data_AF-A0A3D4VPR9-F1
#
_entry.id   AF-A0A3D4VPR9-F1
#
_cell.length_a   1.000
_cell.length_b   1.000
_cell.length_c   1.000
_cell.angle_alpha   90.00
_cell.angle_beta   90.00
_cell.angle_gamma   90.00
#
_symmetry.space_group_name_H-M   'P 1'
#
loop_
_entity.id
_entity.type
_entity.pdbx_description
1 polymer ?
#
loop_
_entity_poly.entity_id
_entity_poly.type
_entity_poly.pdbx_seq_one_letter_code
_entity_poly.pdbx_strand_id
1 'polypeptide(L)'
;MSFKSGFVALIGRPNAGKSTLLNQILKNKLAIVSNKAQTTRNTIRGVKNGDDYQIVYIDTPGIHKPQHELGRQLNRLAFSALEGVDLIYYLLDVTKPFGKGDEFVLDLCKRQELPILLVLNKIDLITKKALLEKLLAFSEMNLFEEIIPISAKNDDNIERLIEVSLNFIPEGEAIFSDPEMVEYPEYFYITEIIREHVLHLTNQEVPHSVAVTLDDFKEDKKGILIQASIIADRDSQKGILIGKQGSMLVEIGTNARLELTKRFNKPVYLDLMVKVDKNWRNIQKRINAYNNWDLDE
;
A
#
# COMPACT_ATOMS: atom_id res chain seq x y z
N MET A 1 -29.30 18.09 -4.42
CA MET A 1 -28.78 16.74 -4.17
C MET A 1 -27.84 16.86 -2.98
N SER A 2 -27.94 15.97 -2.01
CA SER A 2 -27.00 15.93 -0.90
C SER A 2 -25.67 15.38 -1.41
N PHE A 3 -24.59 16.08 -1.08
CA PHE A 3 -23.24 15.61 -1.38
C PHE A 3 -22.83 14.58 -0.31
N LYS A 4 -22.12 13.52 -0.70
CA LYS A 4 -21.63 12.49 0.23
C LYS A 4 -20.12 12.57 0.39
N SER A 5 -19.63 12.46 1.62
CA SER A 5 -18.20 12.56 1.89
C SER A 5 -17.80 11.65 3.03
N GLY A 6 -16.74 10.86 2.87
CA GLY A 6 -16.28 10.00 3.95
C GLY A 6 -14.98 9.25 3.66
N PHE A 7 -14.54 8.48 4.64
CA PHE A 7 -13.29 7.74 4.64
C PHE A 7 -13.53 6.22 4.53
N VAL A 8 -12.75 5.55 3.69
CA VAL A 8 -12.80 4.10 3.47
C VAL A 8 -11.45 3.48 3.78
N ALA A 9 -11.37 2.61 4.78
CA ALA A 9 -10.14 1.88 5.09
C ALA A 9 -10.02 0.59 4.25
N LEU A 10 -8.89 0.42 3.57
CA LEU A 10 -8.54 -0.82 2.87
C LEU A 10 -7.76 -1.73 3.82
N ILE A 11 -8.41 -2.77 4.33
CA ILE A 11 -7.84 -3.68 5.33
C ILE A 11 -7.72 -5.09 4.75
N GLY A 12 -6.66 -5.81 5.13
CA GLY A 12 -6.48 -7.19 4.70
C GLY A 12 -5.06 -7.67 4.90
N ARG A 13 -4.83 -8.98 4.70
CA ARG A 13 -3.49 -9.57 4.78
C ARG A 13 -2.53 -8.94 3.76
N PRO A 14 -1.20 -9.06 3.98
CA PRO A 14 -0.22 -8.76 2.95
C PRO A 14 -0.57 -9.45 1.63
N ASN A 15 -0.41 -8.73 0.51
CA ASN A 15 -0.67 -9.21 -0.85
C ASN A 15 -2.14 -9.49 -1.21
N ALA A 16 -3.12 -9.07 -0.41
CA ALA A 16 -4.54 -9.12 -0.76
C ALA A 16 -4.91 -8.20 -1.94
N GLY A 17 -4.03 -7.23 -2.29
CA GLY A 17 -4.20 -6.32 -3.42
C GLY A 17 -4.81 -4.96 -3.06
N LYS A 18 -4.65 -4.50 -1.81
CA LYS A 18 -5.13 -3.19 -1.33
C LYS A 18 -4.58 -2.02 -2.14
N SER A 19 -3.25 -1.88 -2.24
CA SER A 19 -2.60 -0.85 -3.04
C SER A 19 -2.93 -0.93 -4.54
N THR A 20 -3.12 -2.16 -5.06
CA THR A 20 -3.59 -2.35 -6.44
C THR A 20 -5.00 -1.80 -6.63
N LEU A 21 -5.91 -2.07 -5.69
CA LEU A 21 -7.26 -1.53 -5.69
C LEU A 21 -7.25 -0.01 -5.58
N LEU A 22 -6.46 0.56 -4.66
CA LEU A 22 -6.33 2.01 -4.52
C LEU A 22 -5.91 2.67 -5.84
N ASN A 23 -4.81 2.19 -6.44
CA ASN A 23 -4.33 2.73 -7.71
C ASN A 23 -5.38 2.61 -8.82
N GLN A 24 -6.15 1.52 -8.82
CA GLN A 24 -7.17 1.26 -9.83
C GLN A 24 -8.39 2.18 -9.69
N ILE A 25 -8.83 2.45 -8.46
CA ILE A 25 -9.92 3.40 -8.15
C ILE A 25 -9.53 4.80 -8.61
N LEU A 26 -8.28 5.19 -8.34
CA LEU A 26 -7.77 6.54 -8.63
C LEU A 26 -7.30 6.71 -10.08
N LYS A 27 -7.22 5.62 -10.85
CA LYS A 27 -6.64 5.59 -12.21
C LYS A 27 -5.23 6.19 -12.26
N ASN A 28 -4.50 6.12 -11.15
CA ASN A 28 -3.16 6.68 -10.99
C ASN A 28 -2.34 5.81 -10.04
N LYS A 29 -1.03 5.74 -10.25
CA LYS A 29 -0.11 4.99 -9.38
C LYS A 29 0.34 5.89 -8.21
N LEU A 30 -0.39 5.83 -7.10
CA LEU A 30 -0.03 6.51 -5.84
C LEU A 30 0.70 5.59 -4.87
N ALA A 31 0.28 4.34 -4.75
CA ALA A 31 0.88 3.35 -3.87
C ALA A 31 1.77 2.37 -4.65
N ILE A 32 2.90 1.96 -4.08
CA ILE A 32 3.74 0.93 -4.69
C ILE A 32 3.10 -0.45 -4.60
N VAL A 33 3.33 -1.30 -5.60
CA VAL A 33 2.71 -2.63 -5.67
C VAL A 33 3.79 -3.68 -5.87
N SER A 34 3.79 -4.71 -5.04
CA SER A 34 4.70 -5.84 -5.20
C SER A 34 4.05 -7.14 -4.73
N ASN A 35 4.52 -8.26 -5.28
CA ASN A 35 4.11 -9.60 -4.82
C ASN A 35 4.76 -9.99 -3.48
N LYS A 36 5.68 -9.15 -2.95
CA LYS A 36 6.31 -9.36 -1.66
C LYS A 36 5.39 -8.92 -0.52
N ALA A 37 5.32 -9.73 0.53
CA ALA A 37 4.59 -9.33 1.74
C ALA A 37 5.20 -8.06 2.35
N GLN A 38 4.38 -7.27 3.06
CA GLN A 38 4.79 -6.00 3.69
C GLN A 38 5.28 -4.94 2.68
N THR A 39 4.68 -4.90 1.48
CA THR A 39 4.98 -3.87 0.48
C THR A 39 4.58 -2.49 1.01
N THR A 40 3.36 -2.31 1.51
CA THR A 40 2.90 -1.06 2.12
C THR A 40 3.39 -0.94 3.56
N ARG A 41 4.14 0.11 3.86
CA ARG A 41 4.61 0.42 5.23
C ARG A 41 4.03 1.68 5.82
N ASN A 42 3.65 2.62 4.96
CA ASN A 42 2.96 3.84 5.32
C ASN A 42 1.48 3.69 4.99
N THR A 43 0.62 4.33 5.78
CA THR A 43 -0.77 4.52 5.38
C THR A 43 -0.77 5.50 4.21
N ILE A 44 -1.42 5.15 3.09
CA ILE A 44 -1.52 6.00 1.89
C ILE A 44 -2.97 6.43 1.73
N ARG A 45 -3.20 7.74 1.71
CA ARG A 45 -4.51 8.32 1.41
C ARG A 45 -4.63 8.64 -0.08
N GLY A 46 -5.81 8.41 -0.63
CA GLY A 46 -6.13 8.73 -2.01
C GLY A 46 -7.58 9.17 -2.15
N VAL A 47 -7.77 10.33 -2.78
CA VAL A 47 -9.08 10.99 -2.87
C VAL A 47 -9.71 10.68 -4.23
N LYS A 48 -10.93 10.12 -4.21
CA LYS A 48 -11.76 9.94 -5.39
C LYS A 48 -12.93 10.91 -5.34
N ASN A 49 -13.00 11.79 -6.33
CA ASN A 49 -14.10 12.73 -6.52
C ASN A 49 -15.06 12.19 -7.59
N GLY A 50 -16.36 12.33 -7.32
CA GLY A 50 -17.47 12.20 -8.27
C GLY A 50 -18.30 13.49 -8.30
N ASP A 51 -19.38 13.51 -9.08
CA ASP A 51 -20.22 14.70 -9.25
C ASP A 51 -20.96 15.08 -7.96
N ASP A 52 -21.34 14.10 -7.14
CA ASP A 52 -22.11 14.24 -5.92
C ASP A 52 -21.48 13.55 -4.70
N TYR A 53 -20.20 13.15 -4.81
CA TYR A 53 -19.48 12.53 -3.69
C TYR A 53 -17.97 12.77 -3.69
N GLN A 54 -17.35 12.60 -2.52
CA GLN A 54 -15.91 12.46 -2.32
C GLN A 54 -15.60 11.32 -1.36
N ILE A 55 -14.77 10.36 -1.78
CA ILE A 55 -14.32 9.27 -0.93
C ILE A 55 -12.81 9.37 -0.73
N VAL A 56 -12.38 9.35 0.53
CA VAL A 56 -10.96 9.28 0.91
C VAL A 56 -10.61 7.84 1.25
N TYR A 57 -9.90 7.18 0.35
CA TYR A 57 -9.43 5.81 0.57
C TYR A 57 -8.13 5.80 1.36
N ILE A 58 -8.04 4.91 2.34
CA ILE A 58 -6.89 4.75 3.22
C ILE A 58 -6.30 3.35 2.99
N ASP A 59 -5.23 3.25 2.21
CA ASP A 59 -4.46 2.01 2.03
C ASP A 59 -3.55 1.76 3.23
N THR A 60 -3.76 0.64 3.91
CA THR A 60 -3.01 0.33 5.14
C THR A 60 -1.93 -0.72 4.90
N PRO A 61 -0.90 -0.79 5.77
CA PRO A 61 -0.02 -1.94 5.83
C PRO A 61 -0.79 -3.26 5.97
N GLY A 62 -0.25 -4.34 5.39
CA GLY A 62 -0.86 -5.66 5.50
C GLY A 62 -0.74 -6.24 6.90
N ILE A 63 -1.89 -6.56 7.51
CA ILE A 63 -1.95 -7.08 8.88
C ILE A 63 -1.51 -8.54 8.93
N HIS A 64 -0.59 -8.86 9.84
CA HIS A 64 -0.06 -10.21 10.03
C HIS A 64 0.50 -10.38 11.45
N LYS A 65 0.76 -11.62 11.88
CA LYS A 65 1.40 -11.85 13.18
C LYS A 65 2.83 -11.27 13.17
N PRO A 66 3.15 -10.28 14.01
CA PRO A 66 4.43 -9.59 13.94
C PRO A 66 5.55 -10.49 14.48
N GLN A 67 6.69 -10.48 13.78
CA GLN A 67 7.91 -11.21 14.19
C GLN A 67 9.00 -10.28 14.75
N HIS A 68 8.90 -8.98 14.46
CA HIS A 68 9.86 -7.93 14.80
C HIS A 68 9.12 -6.63 15.16
N GLU A 69 9.84 -5.64 15.70
CA GLU A 69 9.24 -4.36 16.09
C GLU A 69 8.60 -3.62 14.92
N LEU A 70 9.25 -3.58 13.75
CA LEU A 70 8.66 -3.02 12.54
C LEU A 70 7.27 -3.61 12.25
N GLY A 71 7.12 -4.93 12.33
CA GLY A 71 5.84 -5.59 12.11
C GLY A 71 4.77 -5.20 13.15
N ARG A 72 5.17 -5.00 14.41
CA ARG A 72 4.26 -4.51 15.46
C ARG A 72 3.75 -3.10 15.14
N GLN A 73 4.64 -2.21 14.71
CA GLN A 73 4.28 -0.86 14.34
C GLN A 73 3.41 -0.81 13.08
N LEU A 74 3.71 -1.62 12.07
CA LEU A 74 2.85 -1.73 10.87
C LEU A 74 1.43 -2.15 11.22
N ASN A 75 1.25 -3.08 12.16
CA ASN A 75 -0.07 -3.44 12.64
C ASN A 75 -0.73 -2.28 13.39
N ARG A 76 0.00 -1.56 14.25
CA ARG A 76 -0.53 -0.37 14.95
C ARG A 76 -1.01 0.69 13.95
N LEU A 77 -0.21 0.99 12.92
CA LEU A 77 -0.60 1.92 11.85
C LEU A 77 -1.88 1.49 11.14
N ALA A 78 -2.00 0.19 10.82
CA ALA A 78 -3.22 -0.34 10.21
C ALA A 78 -4.43 -0.25 11.14
N PHE A 79 -4.24 -0.31 12.46
CA PHE A 79 -5.32 -0.13 13.44
C PHE A 79 -5.69 1.33 13.62
N SER A 80 -4.72 2.22 13.76
CA SER A 80 -4.98 3.66 13.86
C SER A 80 -5.66 4.19 12.60
N ALA A 81 -5.40 3.59 11.43
CA ALA A 81 -6.10 3.92 10.19
C ALA A 81 -7.59 3.55 10.18
N LEU A 82 -8.09 2.79 11.17
CA LEU A 82 -9.52 2.52 11.36
C LEU A 82 -10.22 3.59 12.20
N GLU A 83 -9.46 4.45 12.88
CA GLU A 83 -10.05 5.53 13.67
C GLU A 83 -10.59 6.61 12.73
N GLY A 84 -11.87 6.97 12.90
CA GLY A 84 -12.51 8.02 12.10
C GLY A 84 -12.84 7.64 10.66
N VAL A 85 -12.91 6.33 10.34
CA VAL A 85 -13.40 5.86 9.03
C VAL A 85 -14.87 5.51 9.07
N ASP A 86 -15.56 5.71 7.95
CA ASP A 86 -17.00 5.46 7.82
C ASP A 86 -17.28 4.02 7.34
N LEU A 87 -16.35 3.42 6.59
CA LEU A 87 -16.52 2.13 5.95
C LEU A 87 -15.21 1.34 5.88
N ILE A 88 -15.30 0.04 6.12
CA ILE A 88 -14.16 -0.87 6.00
C ILE A 88 -14.31 -1.72 4.73
N TYR A 89 -13.31 -1.68 3.86
CA TYR A 89 -13.13 -2.72 2.86
C TYR A 89 -12.22 -3.80 3.42
N TYR A 90 -12.78 -4.97 3.68
CA TYR A 90 -12.00 -6.13 4.06
C TYR A 90 -11.64 -6.95 2.81
N LEU A 91 -10.39 -6.84 2.36
CA LEU A 91 -9.91 -7.49 1.14
C LEU A 91 -9.37 -8.89 1.42
N LEU A 92 -9.87 -9.85 0.63
CA LEU A 92 -9.36 -11.22 0.58
C LEU A 92 -8.81 -11.57 -0.80
N ASP A 93 -7.72 -12.35 -0.80
CA ASP A 93 -7.19 -12.99 -2.00
C ASP A 93 -7.92 -14.31 -2.24
N VAL A 94 -8.79 -14.36 -3.25
CA VAL A 94 -9.61 -15.56 -3.51
C VAL A 94 -8.81 -16.78 -3.96
N THR A 95 -7.56 -16.60 -4.39
CA THR A 95 -6.69 -17.72 -4.81
C THR A 95 -6.21 -18.56 -3.63
N LYS A 96 -6.39 -18.07 -2.40
CA LYS A 96 -5.96 -18.72 -1.17
C LYS A 96 -7.17 -19.24 -0.39
N PRO A 97 -6.98 -20.30 0.42
CA PRO A 97 -7.96 -20.67 1.42
C PRO A 97 -8.03 -19.59 2.50
N PHE A 98 -9.24 -19.36 3.02
CA PHE A 98 -9.43 -18.56 4.23
C PHE A 98 -8.79 -19.30 5.41
N GLY A 99 -7.99 -18.61 6.21
CA GLY A 99 -7.35 -19.24 7.36
C GLY A 99 -7.12 -18.27 8.51
N LYS A 100 -6.35 -18.72 9.52
CA LYS A 100 -6.16 -17.98 10.79
C LYS A 100 -5.69 -16.53 10.64
N GLY A 101 -4.89 -16.25 9.61
CA GLY A 101 -4.44 -14.89 9.36
C GLY A 101 -5.55 -13.98 8.84
N ASP A 102 -6.51 -14.54 8.11
CA ASP A 102 -7.69 -13.84 7.61
C ASP A 102 -8.69 -13.66 8.76
N GLU A 103 -8.97 -14.72 9.52
CA GLU A 103 -9.77 -14.68 10.76
C GLU A 103 -9.29 -13.59 11.72
N PHE A 104 -7.98 -13.52 11.95
CA PHE A 104 -7.40 -12.48 12.81
C PHE A 104 -7.75 -11.07 12.33
N VAL A 105 -7.66 -10.80 11.02
CA VAL A 105 -8.00 -9.48 10.46
C VAL A 105 -9.50 -9.22 10.54
N LEU A 106 -10.32 -10.23 10.26
CA LEU A 106 -11.77 -10.13 10.37
C LEU A 106 -12.21 -9.80 11.80
N ASP A 107 -11.61 -10.44 12.80
CA ASP A 107 -11.88 -10.18 14.21
C ASP A 107 -11.47 -8.77 14.66
N LEU A 108 -10.55 -8.13 13.94
CA LEU A 108 -10.18 -6.74 14.18
C LEU A 108 -11.21 -5.78 13.55
N CYS A 109 -11.65 -6.06 12.33
CA CYS A 109 -12.70 -5.27 11.68
C CYS A 109 -14.00 -5.29 12.50
N LYS A 110 -14.40 -6.46 13.01
CA LYS A 110 -15.61 -6.61 13.85
C LYS A 110 -15.63 -5.73 15.09
N ARG A 111 -14.47 -5.37 15.64
CA ARG A 111 -14.37 -4.55 16.86
C ARG A 111 -14.63 -3.08 16.64
N GLN A 112 -14.64 -2.63 15.38
CA GLN A 112 -14.82 -1.21 15.07
C GLN A 112 -16.30 -0.79 15.06
N GLU A 113 -17.24 -1.74 15.05
CA GLU A 113 -18.68 -1.46 14.92
C GLU A 113 -19.04 -0.60 13.69
N LEU A 114 -18.20 -0.69 12.64
CA LEU A 114 -18.37 -0.02 11.36
C LEU A 114 -18.92 -0.98 10.30
N PRO A 115 -19.63 -0.49 9.26
CA PRO A 115 -20.01 -1.32 8.12
C PRO A 115 -18.78 -1.91 7.43
N ILE A 116 -18.86 -3.20 7.10
CA ILE A 116 -17.76 -3.96 6.48
C ILE A 116 -18.24 -4.48 5.13
N LEU A 117 -17.56 -4.07 4.06
CA LEU A 117 -17.70 -4.69 2.74
C LEU A 117 -16.62 -5.74 2.56
N LEU A 118 -17.02 -6.98 2.29
CA LEU A 118 -16.07 -8.03 1.92
C LEU A 118 -15.70 -7.89 0.45
N VAL A 119 -14.44 -7.59 0.17
CA VAL A 119 -13.93 -7.42 -1.18
C VAL A 119 -13.12 -8.67 -1.56
N LEU A 120 -13.70 -9.52 -2.40
CA LEU A 120 -13.09 -10.74 -2.88
C LEU A 120 -12.25 -10.43 -4.13
N ASN A 121 -10.95 -10.21 -3.96
CA ASN A 121 -10.06 -9.78 -5.03
C ASN A 121 -9.35 -10.94 -5.74
N LYS A 122 -8.90 -10.68 -6.98
CA LYS A 122 -8.21 -11.60 -7.90
C LYS A 122 -9.10 -12.70 -8.47
N ILE A 123 -10.36 -12.37 -8.74
CA ILE A 123 -11.32 -13.32 -9.33
C ILE A 123 -10.90 -13.80 -10.72
N ASP A 124 -10.05 -13.06 -11.42
CA ASP A 124 -9.46 -13.42 -12.71
C ASP A 124 -8.56 -14.67 -12.65
N LEU A 125 -8.14 -15.08 -11.45
CA LEU A 125 -7.26 -16.23 -11.23
C LEU A 125 -8.01 -17.50 -10.78
N ILE A 126 -9.34 -17.46 -10.66
CA ILE A 126 -10.15 -18.60 -10.26
C ILE A 126 -11.32 -18.86 -11.22
N THR A 127 -11.89 -20.06 -11.16
CA THR A 127 -13.06 -20.40 -11.97
C THR A 127 -14.34 -19.80 -11.37
N LYS A 128 -15.36 -19.57 -12.22
CA LYS A 128 -16.68 -19.11 -11.77
C LYS A 128 -17.29 -20.03 -10.70
N LYS A 129 -17.11 -21.35 -10.85
CA LYS A 129 -17.59 -22.33 -9.87
C LYS A 129 -16.93 -22.12 -8.50
N ALA A 130 -15.60 -22.00 -8.45
CA ALA A 130 -14.88 -21.74 -7.21
C ALA A 130 -15.24 -20.39 -6.58
N LEU A 131 -15.52 -19.37 -7.40
CA LEU A 131 -16.00 -18.08 -6.91
C LEU A 131 -17.38 -18.19 -6.26
N LEU A 132 -18.33 -18.88 -6.91
CA LEU A 132 -19.67 -19.10 -6.37
C LEU A 132 -19.64 -19.85 -5.02
N GLU A 133 -18.81 -20.89 -4.91
CA GLU A 133 -18.62 -21.62 -3.66
C GLU A 133 -18.13 -20.70 -2.52
N LYS A 134 -17.19 -19.79 -2.82
CA LYS A 134 -16.70 -18.81 -1.84
C LYS A 134 -17.76 -17.78 -1.47
N LEU A 135 -18.53 -17.27 -2.45
CA LEU A 135 -19.61 -16.31 -2.19
C LEU A 135 -20.65 -16.90 -1.25
N LEU A 136 -21.08 -18.15 -1.49
CA LEU A 136 -22.03 -18.85 -0.62
C LEU A 136 -21.46 -18.99 0.80
N ALA A 137 -20.23 -19.49 0.93
CA ALA A 137 -19.60 -19.70 2.24
C ALA A 137 -19.45 -18.40 3.06
N PHE A 138 -19.12 -17.27 2.41
CA PHE A 138 -19.02 -15.99 3.11
C PHE A 138 -20.38 -15.35 3.39
N SER A 139 -21.36 -15.55 2.51
CA SER A 139 -22.73 -15.06 2.73
C SER A 139 -23.36 -15.71 3.96
N GLU A 140 -23.11 -17.00 4.22
CA GLU A 140 -23.62 -17.71 5.40
C GLU A 140 -23.10 -17.15 6.72
N MET A 141 -21.99 -16.39 6.71
CA MET A 141 -21.45 -15.80 7.93
C MET A 141 -22.32 -14.65 8.47
N ASN A 142 -23.13 -13.99 7.62
CA ASN A 142 -23.94 -12.82 7.98
C ASN A 142 -23.13 -11.73 8.74
N LEU A 143 -21.92 -11.46 8.28
CA LEU A 143 -20.99 -10.51 8.91
C LEU A 143 -20.71 -9.26 8.08
N PHE A 144 -21.08 -9.28 6.80
CA PHE A 144 -20.71 -8.26 5.83
C PHE A 144 -21.98 -7.61 5.32
N GLU A 145 -21.95 -6.29 5.16
CA GLU A 145 -23.07 -5.56 4.56
C GLU A 145 -23.25 -5.98 3.10
N GLU A 146 -22.14 -6.11 2.37
CA GLU A 146 -22.11 -6.60 1.00
C GLU A 146 -20.82 -7.42 0.73
N ILE A 147 -20.91 -8.33 -0.24
CA ILE A 147 -19.78 -9.13 -0.72
C ILE A 147 -19.55 -8.81 -2.20
N ILE A 148 -18.45 -8.12 -2.50
CA ILE A 148 -18.15 -7.66 -3.86
C ILE A 148 -16.93 -8.41 -4.42
N PRO A 149 -17.13 -9.30 -5.41
CA PRO A 149 -16.02 -9.91 -6.15
C PRO A 149 -15.43 -8.92 -7.15
N ILE A 150 -14.11 -8.76 -7.15
CA ILE A 150 -13.40 -7.83 -8.05
C ILE A 150 -12.12 -8.43 -8.64
N SER A 151 -11.66 -7.87 -9.75
CA SER A 151 -10.25 -7.94 -10.14
C SER A 151 -9.68 -6.52 -10.16
N ALA A 152 -8.97 -6.15 -9.09
CA ALA A 152 -8.28 -4.87 -9.03
C ALA A 152 -7.26 -4.68 -10.16
N LYS A 153 -6.67 -5.78 -10.66
CA LYS A 153 -5.70 -5.73 -11.76
C LYS A 153 -6.35 -5.45 -13.11
N ASN A 154 -7.55 -5.97 -13.33
CA ASN A 154 -8.22 -5.95 -14.64
C ASN A 154 -9.38 -4.94 -14.69
N ASP A 155 -9.50 -4.08 -13.69
CA ASP A 155 -10.60 -3.12 -13.55
C ASP A 155 -12.00 -3.76 -13.51
N ASP A 156 -12.09 -5.00 -13.03
CA ASP A 156 -13.35 -5.76 -13.02
C ASP A 156 -14.14 -5.45 -11.75
N ASN A 157 -15.37 -4.97 -11.93
CA ASN A 157 -16.37 -4.68 -10.89
C ASN A 157 -15.97 -3.58 -9.87
N ILE A 158 -15.00 -2.73 -10.22
CA ILE A 158 -14.54 -1.62 -9.35
C ILE A 158 -15.58 -0.51 -9.24
N GLU A 159 -16.22 -0.12 -10.35
CA GLU A 159 -17.26 0.91 -10.33
C GLU A 159 -18.41 0.50 -9.41
N ARG A 160 -18.83 -0.77 -9.48
CA ARG A 160 -19.87 -1.31 -8.61
C ARG A 160 -19.48 -1.26 -7.13
N LEU A 161 -18.22 -1.53 -6.80
CA LEU A 161 -17.72 -1.42 -5.43
C LEU A 161 -17.87 0.02 -4.92
N ILE A 162 -17.53 1.01 -5.76
CA ILE A 162 -17.68 2.44 -5.42
C ILE A 162 -19.16 2.78 -5.22
N GLU A 163 -20.03 2.43 -6.17
CA GLU A 163 -21.48 2.67 -6.09
C GLU A 163 -22.10 2.11 -4.81
N VAL A 164 -21.79 0.84 -4.48
CA VAL A 164 -22.30 0.19 -3.26
C VAL A 164 -21.82 0.92 -2.02
N SER A 165 -20.59 1.42 -2.03
CA SER A 165 -19.99 2.11 -0.89
C SER A 165 -20.70 3.40 -0.55
N LEU A 166 -21.22 4.12 -1.55
CA LEU A 166 -21.97 5.36 -1.35
C LEU A 166 -23.21 5.18 -0.47
N ASN A 167 -23.75 3.97 -0.32
CA ASN A 167 -24.86 3.70 0.62
C ASN A 167 -24.45 3.82 2.09
N PHE A 168 -23.15 3.72 2.38
CA PHE A 168 -22.59 3.74 3.74
C PHE A 168 -21.82 5.03 4.04
N ILE A 169 -21.58 5.87 3.03
CA ILE A 169 -20.91 7.17 3.20
C ILE A 169 -21.96 8.21 3.64
N PRO A 170 -21.68 8.99 4.71
CA PRO A 170 -22.60 10.01 5.20
C PRO A 170 -22.74 11.19 4.23
N GLU A 171 -23.84 11.92 4.36
CA GLU A 171 -23.99 13.23 3.72
C GLU A 171 -23.08 14.24 4.40
N GLY A 172 -22.43 15.10 3.62
CA GLY A 172 -21.46 16.07 4.12
C GLY A 172 -20.93 16.98 3.02
N GLU A 173 -20.03 17.89 3.40
CA GLU A 173 -19.27 18.70 2.45
C GLU A 173 -18.00 17.97 2.03
N ALA A 174 -17.40 18.36 0.90
CA ALA A 174 -16.11 17.80 0.49
C ALA A 174 -15.06 17.98 1.60
N ILE A 175 -14.43 16.88 2.01
CA ILE A 175 -13.36 16.85 3.03
C ILE A 175 -12.14 17.65 2.54
N PHE A 176 -11.82 17.50 1.26
CA PHE A 176 -10.73 18.20 0.59
C PHE A 176 -11.26 19.10 -0.52
N SER A 177 -10.82 20.35 -0.52
CA SER A 177 -11.18 21.35 -1.53
C SER A 177 -10.44 21.17 -2.86
N ASP A 178 -9.27 20.53 -2.84
CA ASP A 178 -8.46 20.27 -4.03
C ASP A 178 -8.67 18.82 -4.51
N PRO A 179 -9.26 18.61 -5.70
CA PRO A 179 -9.48 17.29 -6.25
C PRO A 179 -8.20 16.55 -6.66
N GLU A 180 -7.07 17.25 -6.79
CA GLU A 180 -5.76 16.69 -7.16
C GLU A 180 -4.80 16.60 -5.95
N MET A 181 -5.30 16.77 -4.72
CA MET A 181 -4.45 16.84 -3.54
C MET A 181 -3.51 15.63 -3.43
N VAL A 182 -2.21 15.91 -3.53
CA VAL A 182 -1.15 14.96 -3.28
C VAL A 182 -0.71 15.13 -1.84
N GLU A 183 -1.11 14.21 -0.97
CA GLU A 183 -0.83 14.33 0.47
C GLU A 183 0.64 14.03 0.83
N TYR A 184 1.37 13.32 -0.06
CA TYR A 184 2.74 12.95 0.22
C TYR A 184 3.76 13.86 -0.49
N PRO A 185 4.79 14.31 0.22
CA PRO A 185 5.88 15.08 -0.37
C PRO A 185 6.70 14.24 -1.35
N GLU A 186 7.38 14.90 -2.30
CA GLU A 186 8.10 14.23 -3.39
C GLU A 186 9.11 13.18 -2.92
N TYR A 187 9.78 13.43 -1.78
CA TYR A 187 10.74 12.49 -1.21
C TYR A 187 10.12 11.12 -0.91
N PHE A 188 8.84 11.07 -0.51
CA PHE A 188 8.12 9.83 -0.25
C PHE A 188 8.04 8.99 -1.52
N TYR A 189 7.64 9.60 -2.63
CA TYR A 189 7.53 8.89 -3.90
C TYR A 189 8.90 8.42 -4.40
N ILE A 190 9.95 9.22 -4.20
CA ILE A 190 11.32 8.85 -4.57
C ILE A 190 11.74 7.60 -3.82
N THR A 191 11.64 7.60 -2.48
CA THR A 191 12.07 6.46 -1.67
C THR A 191 11.22 5.22 -1.95
N GLU A 192 9.91 5.39 -2.14
CA GLU A 192 8.99 4.29 -2.42
C GLU A 192 9.23 3.65 -3.80
N ILE A 193 9.46 4.44 -4.86
CA ILE A 193 9.78 3.90 -6.20
C ILE A 193 11.08 3.10 -6.18
N ILE A 194 12.13 3.64 -5.56
CA ILE A 194 13.40 2.92 -5.42
C ILE A 194 13.17 1.62 -4.65
N ARG A 195 12.41 1.68 -3.54
CA ARG A 195 12.09 0.52 -2.73
C ARG A 195 11.29 -0.52 -3.51
N GLU A 196 10.32 -0.13 -4.31
CA GLU A 196 9.53 -1.04 -5.15
C GLU A 196 10.42 -1.87 -6.07
N HIS A 197 11.38 -1.23 -6.76
CA HIS A 197 12.34 -1.95 -7.60
C HIS A 197 13.26 -2.88 -6.80
N VAL A 198 13.68 -2.47 -5.59
CA VAL A 198 14.39 -3.38 -4.68
C VAL A 198 13.51 -4.61 -4.37
N LEU A 199 12.23 -4.42 -4.04
CA LEU A 199 11.32 -5.53 -3.73
C LEU A 199 11.10 -6.47 -4.91
N HIS A 200 11.03 -5.94 -6.14
CA HIS A 200 10.80 -6.73 -7.35
C HIS A 200 12.03 -7.54 -7.77
N LEU A 201 13.21 -6.94 -7.70
CA LEU A 201 14.45 -7.56 -8.18
C LEU A 201 15.12 -8.45 -7.13
N THR A 202 14.73 -8.34 -5.87
CA THR A 202 15.27 -9.17 -4.78
C THR A 202 14.29 -10.24 -4.30
N ASN A 203 14.83 -11.25 -3.62
CA ASN A 203 14.10 -12.41 -3.12
C ASN A 203 14.47 -12.72 -1.68
N GLN A 204 13.84 -13.75 -1.12
CA GLN A 204 14.12 -14.26 0.22
C GLN A 204 13.92 -13.16 1.28
N GLU A 205 14.88 -12.95 2.19
CA GLU A 205 14.74 -12.03 3.32
C GLU A 205 14.96 -10.56 2.95
N VAL A 206 15.63 -10.26 1.83
CA VAL A 206 16.04 -8.90 1.45
C VAL A 206 14.83 -7.95 1.32
N PRO A 207 13.74 -8.29 0.60
CA PRO A 207 12.56 -7.44 0.50
C PRO A 207 11.95 -7.01 1.85
N HIS A 208 12.08 -7.85 2.86
CA HIS A 208 11.49 -7.63 4.20
C HIS A 208 12.43 -6.90 5.17
N SER A 209 13.65 -6.60 4.73
CA SER A 209 14.73 -6.08 5.58
C SER A 209 15.44 -4.83 5.04
N VAL A 210 14.91 -4.27 3.96
CA VAL A 210 15.41 -3.02 3.35
C VAL A 210 14.58 -1.81 3.78
N ALA A 211 15.22 -0.66 3.84
CA ALA A 211 14.59 0.66 3.78
C ALA A 211 15.31 1.53 2.74
N VAL A 212 14.70 2.63 2.33
CA VAL A 212 15.32 3.61 1.43
C VAL A 212 15.21 4.98 2.07
N THR A 213 16.32 5.68 2.19
CA THR A 213 16.39 7.06 2.69
C THR A 213 16.87 7.99 1.60
N LEU A 214 16.32 9.19 1.55
CA LEU A 214 16.82 10.26 0.70
C LEU A 214 17.95 10.98 1.44
N ASP A 215 19.15 11.03 0.86
CA ASP A 215 20.31 11.69 1.43
C ASP A 215 20.42 13.15 0.96
N ASP A 216 20.13 13.43 -0.33
CA ASP A 216 20.12 14.77 -0.93
C ASP A 216 19.12 14.82 -2.10
N PHE A 217 18.49 15.98 -2.27
CA PHE A 217 17.58 16.25 -3.38
C PHE A 217 17.75 17.70 -3.85
N LYS A 218 18.09 17.86 -5.13
CA LYS A 218 18.25 19.17 -5.75
C LYS A 218 17.54 19.19 -7.08
N GLU A 219 16.71 20.19 -7.27
CA GLU A 219 16.02 20.42 -8.53
C GLU A 219 16.45 21.76 -9.12
N ASP A 220 16.80 21.76 -10.40
CA ASP A 220 17.08 22.97 -11.17
C ASP A 220 16.47 22.90 -12.58
N LYS A 221 16.80 23.86 -13.44
CA LYS A 221 16.27 23.92 -14.82
C LYS A 221 16.74 22.75 -15.71
N LYS A 222 17.83 22.07 -15.37
CA LYS A 222 18.41 20.97 -16.13
C LYS A 222 17.83 19.62 -15.73
N GLY A 223 17.31 19.50 -14.51
CA GLY A 223 16.65 18.30 -14.04
C GLY A 223 16.74 18.14 -12.52
N ILE A 224 16.62 16.90 -12.08
CA ILE A 224 16.60 16.52 -10.67
C ILE A 224 17.82 15.66 -10.37
N LEU A 225 18.56 16.05 -9.33
CA LEU A 225 19.62 15.26 -8.71
C LEU A 225 19.10 14.61 -7.43
N ILE A 226 19.16 13.29 -7.39
CA ILE A 226 18.71 12.48 -6.25
C ILE A 226 19.89 11.67 -5.74
N GLN A 227 20.23 11.80 -4.47
CA GLN A 227 21.12 10.88 -3.76
C GLN A 227 20.30 10.11 -2.73
N ALA A 228 20.33 8.79 -2.80
CA ALA A 228 19.57 7.94 -1.88
C ALA A 228 20.37 6.71 -1.44
N SER A 229 20.03 6.25 -0.24
CA SER A 229 20.66 5.08 0.39
C SER A 229 19.65 3.96 0.58
N ILE A 230 19.98 2.78 0.09
CA ILE A 230 19.29 1.54 0.43
C ILE A 230 19.94 0.99 1.71
N ILE A 231 19.15 0.95 2.79
CA ILE A 231 19.58 0.51 4.10
C ILE A 231 19.28 -0.98 4.26
N ALA A 232 20.33 -1.78 4.42
CA ALA A 232 20.25 -3.22 4.68
C ALA A 232 20.35 -3.51 6.19
N ASP A 233 19.64 -4.54 6.64
CA ASP A 233 19.65 -4.99 8.04
C ASP A 233 20.90 -5.81 8.40
N ARG A 234 21.57 -6.42 7.42
CA ARG A 234 22.78 -7.26 7.60
C ARG A 234 23.76 -7.16 6.42
N ASP A 235 25.02 -7.49 6.67
CA ASP A 235 26.09 -7.45 5.66
C ASP A 235 25.83 -8.40 4.46
N SER A 236 25.27 -9.58 4.71
CA SER A 236 24.91 -10.53 3.63
C SER A 236 23.95 -9.93 2.62
N GLN A 237 22.98 -9.14 3.11
CA GLN A 237 21.97 -8.49 2.30
C GLN A 237 22.57 -7.35 1.47
N LYS A 238 23.54 -6.60 2.01
CA LYS A 238 24.32 -5.62 1.23
C LYS A 238 25.00 -6.27 0.04
N GLY A 239 25.58 -7.46 0.23
CA GLY A 239 26.16 -8.23 -0.87
C GLY A 239 25.14 -8.55 -1.97
N ILE A 240 23.93 -8.96 -1.61
CA ILE A 240 22.83 -9.26 -2.55
C ILE A 240 22.37 -7.99 -3.29
N LEU A 241 22.17 -6.89 -2.57
CA LEU A 241 21.70 -5.61 -3.13
C LEU A 241 22.71 -4.99 -4.11
N ILE A 242 24.01 -5.16 -3.85
CA ILE A 242 25.06 -4.74 -4.78
C ILE A 242 25.10 -5.71 -5.97
N GLY A 243 25.04 -7.01 -5.71
CA GLY A 243 25.16 -8.03 -6.74
C GLY A 243 26.59 -8.18 -7.27
N LYS A 244 26.81 -9.17 -8.13
CA LYS A 244 28.12 -9.44 -8.72
C LYS A 244 28.55 -8.25 -9.57
N GLN A 245 29.72 -7.66 -9.27
CA GLN A 245 30.23 -6.47 -9.95
C GLN A 245 29.26 -5.26 -9.93
N GLY A 246 28.37 -5.17 -8.94
CA GLY A 246 27.41 -4.07 -8.85
C GLY A 246 26.16 -4.24 -9.73
N SER A 247 25.98 -5.38 -10.41
CA SER A 247 24.94 -5.56 -11.41
C SER A 247 23.51 -5.31 -10.88
N MET A 248 23.23 -5.76 -9.64
CA MET A 248 21.91 -5.64 -9.03
C MET A 248 21.59 -4.17 -8.70
N LEU A 249 22.56 -3.45 -8.12
CA LEU A 249 22.39 -2.04 -7.79
C LEU A 249 22.22 -1.18 -9.04
N VAL A 250 22.96 -1.49 -10.11
CA VAL A 250 22.82 -0.83 -11.42
C VAL A 250 21.44 -1.08 -12.01
N GLU A 251 20.92 -2.30 -11.92
CA GLU A 251 19.59 -2.65 -12.42
C GLU A 251 18.47 -1.94 -11.63
N ILE A 252 18.54 -1.96 -10.29
CA ILE A 252 17.63 -1.22 -9.40
C ILE A 252 17.64 0.27 -9.76
N GLY A 253 18.84 0.88 -9.83
CA GLY A 253 18.99 2.30 -10.12
C GLY A 253 18.52 2.68 -11.52
N THR A 254 18.74 1.83 -12.51
CA THR A 254 18.28 2.07 -13.89
C THR A 254 16.76 2.08 -13.96
N ASN A 255 16.10 1.07 -13.39
CA ASN A 255 14.65 0.96 -13.42
C ASN A 255 13.99 2.10 -12.62
N ALA A 256 14.48 2.38 -11.42
CA ALA A 256 13.99 3.48 -10.60
C ALA A 256 14.14 4.83 -11.29
N ARG A 257 15.31 5.11 -11.88
CA ARG A 257 15.55 6.37 -12.61
C ARG A 257 14.60 6.56 -13.79
N LEU A 258 14.32 5.49 -14.54
CA LEU A 258 13.37 5.53 -15.67
C LEU A 258 11.95 5.86 -15.19
N GLU A 259 11.51 5.27 -14.08
CA GLU A 259 10.19 5.56 -13.51
C GLU A 259 10.12 6.98 -12.94
N LEU A 260 11.13 7.41 -12.19
CA LEU A 260 11.22 8.77 -11.63
C LEU A 260 11.22 9.83 -12.74
N THR A 261 11.96 9.61 -13.83
CA THR A 261 12.00 10.51 -14.99
C THR A 261 10.61 10.70 -15.59
N LYS A 262 9.83 9.61 -15.72
CA LYS A 262 8.45 9.67 -16.21
C LYS A 262 7.54 10.41 -15.23
N ARG A 263 7.66 10.11 -13.93
CA ARG A 263 6.83 10.71 -12.87
C ARG A 263 7.02 12.22 -12.79
N PHE A 264 8.26 12.69 -12.74
CA PHE A 264 8.58 14.12 -12.62
C PHE A 264 8.55 14.85 -13.96
N ASN A 265 8.42 14.13 -15.07
CA ASN A 265 8.51 14.67 -16.43
C ASN A 265 9.77 15.54 -16.65
N LYS A 266 10.88 15.14 -16.04
CA LYS A 266 12.17 15.84 -16.03
C LYS A 266 13.33 14.84 -16.06
N PRO A 267 14.50 15.18 -16.62
CA PRO A 267 15.69 14.35 -16.51
C PRO A 267 16.07 14.12 -15.04
N VAL A 268 16.27 12.85 -14.66
CA VAL A 268 16.70 12.48 -13.30
C VAL A 268 18.12 11.89 -13.34
N TYR A 269 19.01 12.42 -12.51
CA TYR A 269 20.24 11.77 -12.11
C TYR A 269 20.04 11.13 -10.74
N LEU A 270 20.20 9.81 -10.67
CA LEU A 270 19.99 9.03 -9.46
C LEU A 270 21.32 8.38 -9.05
N ASP A 271 21.83 8.78 -7.88
CA ASP A 271 22.96 8.17 -7.21
C ASP A 271 22.46 7.27 -6.07
N LEU A 272 22.75 5.97 -6.15
CA LEU A 272 22.30 4.99 -5.17
C LEU A 272 23.49 4.35 -4.45
N MET A 273 23.40 4.32 -3.12
CA MET A 273 24.36 3.64 -2.26
C MET A 273 23.69 2.56 -1.42
N VAL A 274 24.47 1.53 -1.04
CA VAL A 274 24.00 0.50 -0.09
C VAL A 274 24.75 0.63 1.23
N LYS A 275 24.02 0.97 2.29
CA LYS A 275 24.50 1.08 3.68
C LYS A 275 23.98 -0.10 4.50
N VAL A 276 24.73 -0.51 5.52
CA VAL A 276 24.26 -1.52 6.48
C VAL A 276 24.01 -0.81 7.80
N ASP A 277 22.80 -0.94 8.31
CA ASP A 277 22.49 -0.61 9.69
C ASP A 277 21.93 -1.84 10.41
N LYS A 278 22.77 -2.44 11.25
CA LYS A 278 22.48 -3.76 11.82
C LYS A 278 21.26 -3.71 12.73
N ASN A 279 20.32 -4.63 12.52
CA ASN A 279 19.14 -4.83 13.37
C ASN A 279 18.22 -3.59 13.43
N TRP A 280 18.23 -2.73 12.42
CA TRP A 280 17.48 -1.47 12.45
C TRP A 280 15.96 -1.70 12.62
N ARG A 281 15.42 -2.81 12.11
CA ARG A 281 14.00 -3.19 12.20
C ARG A 281 13.49 -3.52 13.61
N ASN A 282 14.38 -3.55 14.60
CA ASN A 282 14.05 -3.76 16.01
C ASN A 282 14.36 -2.53 16.88
N ILE A 283 14.76 -1.41 16.27
CA ILE A 283 15.14 -0.19 17.00
C ILE A 283 14.16 0.92 16.61
N GLN A 284 13.26 1.26 17.54
CA GLN A 284 12.16 2.21 17.34
C GLN A 284 12.59 3.49 16.60
N LYS A 285 13.63 4.17 17.11
CA LYS A 285 14.15 5.42 16.51
C LYS A 285 14.57 5.26 15.05
N ARG A 286 15.13 4.11 14.66
CA ARG A 286 15.55 3.84 13.28
C ARG A 286 14.37 3.49 12.40
N ILE A 287 13.41 2.75 12.95
CA ILE A 287 12.18 2.41 12.26
C ILE A 287 11.44 3.70 11.87
N ASN A 288 11.25 4.62 12.81
CA ASN A 288 10.56 5.86 12.51
C ASN A 288 11.34 6.69 11.48
N ALA A 289 12.64 6.90 11.69
CA ALA A 289 13.47 7.68 10.78
C ALA A 289 13.50 7.13 9.35
N TYR A 290 13.54 5.80 9.17
CA TYR A 290 13.65 5.19 7.84
C TYR A 290 12.33 4.98 7.12
N ASN A 291 11.20 5.06 7.83
CA ASN A 291 9.88 5.02 7.20
C ASN A 291 9.21 6.41 7.19
N ASN A 292 9.93 7.45 7.64
CA ASN A 292 9.46 8.84 7.74
C ASN A 292 8.26 9.02 8.69
N TRP A 293 8.18 8.22 9.76
CA TRP A 293 7.08 8.31 10.75
C TRP A 293 7.29 9.39 11.82
N ASP A 294 8.48 9.99 11.89
CA ASP A 294 8.76 11.12 12.79
C ASP A 294 8.31 12.47 12.20
N LEU A 295 7.74 12.49 10.98
CA LEU A 295 7.38 13.73 10.26
C LEU A 295 5.89 14.12 10.44
N ASP A 296 5.12 13.31 11.16
CA ASP A 296 3.70 13.56 11.47
C ASP A 296 3.49 14.11 12.91
N GLU A 297 4.56 14.51 13.61
CA GLU A 297 4.52 15.27 14.89
C GLU A 297 4.70 16.79 14.69
#